data_AF-A0A962QS56-F1
#
_entry.id   AF-A0A962QS56-F1
#
_cell.length_a   1.000
_cell.length_b   1.000
_cell.length_c   1.000
_cell.angle_alpha   90.00
_cell.angle_beta   90.00
_cell.angle_gamma   90.00
#
_symmetry.space_group_name_H-M   'P 1'
#
loop_
_entity.id
_entity.type
_entity.pdbx_description
1 polymer ?
#
loop_
_entity_poly.entity_id
_entity_poly.type
_entity_poly.pdbx_seq_one_letter_code
_entity_poly.pdbx_strand_id
1 'polypeptide(L)'
;QGRAAALPSEAGLLDGGPAQATLVREVKLYCGRNAMVFARTLIPLGSLRGPVHALTQLGQRPLGEVLFADPTTRRLRVEVARITPRHRLFARATAHLGHKPAALWGRRTLFDFRGERILVNELFLPGLPALRT
;
A
#
# COMPACT_ATOMS: atom_id res chain seq x y z
N GLN A 1 -11.60 -3.27 -3.65
CA GLN A 1 -10.53 -4.30 -3.71
C GLN A 1 -10.76 -5.11 -4.97
N GLY A 2 -9.72 -5.59 -5.65
CA GLY A 2 -9.89 -6.38 -6.86
C GLY A 2 -8.63 -7.14 -7.23
N ARG A 3 -8.78 -8.19 -8.05
CA ARG A 3 -7.62 -8.91 -8.60
C ARG A 3 -6.92 -7.99 -9.58
N ALA A 4 -5.63 -7.79 -9.38
CA ALA A 4 -4.79 -7.05 -10.31
C ALA A 4 -3.36 -7.57 -10.28
N ALA A 5 -2.62 -7.29 -11.34
CA ALA A 5 -1.20 -7.59 -11.38
C ALA A 5 -0.42 -6.63 -10.47
N ALA A 6 0.69 -7.13 -9.92
CA ALA A 6 1.73 -6.29 -9.35
C ALA A 6 2.29 -5.34 -10.43
N LEU A 7 2.62 -4.12 -10.06
CA LEU A 7 3.36 -3.20 -10.93
C LEU A 7 4.80 -3.70 -11.12
N PRO A 8 5.52 -3.25 -12.16
CA PRO A 8 6.92 -3.66 -12.36
C PRO A 8 7.81 -3.41 -11.15
N SER A 9 7.58 -2.33 -10.41
CA SER A 9 8.32 -2.00 -9.18
C SER A 9 7.90 -2.84 -7.97
N GLU A 10 6.80 -3.59 -8.05
CA GLU A 10 6.27 -4.46 -7.00
C GLU A 10 6.57 -5.95 -7.28
N ALA A 11 6.82 -6.29 -8.55
CA ALA A 11 7.10 -7.65 -8.98
C ALA A 11 8.34 -8.23 -8.29
N GLY A 12 8.28 -9.50 -7.90
CA GLY A 12 9.36 -10.21 -7.22
C GLY A 12 9.49 -9.94 -5.71
N LEU A 13 8.88 -8.85 -5.19
CA LEU A 13 8.98 -8.53 -3.76
C LEU A 13 8.11 -9.42 -2.86
N LEU A 14 7.07 -10.02 -3.42
CA LEU A 14 6.10 -10.78 -2.65
C LEU A 14 6.46 -12.24 -2.45
N ASP A 15 7.42 -12.84 -3.18
CA ASP A 15 7.96 -14.19 -2.90
C ASP A 15 9.13 -14.64 -3.82
N GLY A 16 9.88 -13.73 -4.45
CA GLY A 16 11.03 -14.12 -5.30
C GLY A 16 10.69 -14.91 -6.59
N GLY A 17 9.41 -15.10 -6.89
CA GLY A 17 8.91 -15.75 -8.10
C GLY A 17 8.26 -14.78 -9.12
N PRO A 18 7.76 -15.27 -10.27
CA PRO A 18 7.13 -14.45 -11.30
C PRO A 18 5.94 -13.66 -10.76
N ALA A 19 5.50 -12.63 -11.47
CA ALA A 19 4.41 -11.73 -11.07
C ALA A 19 3.14 -12.53 -10.71
N GLN A 20 2.95 -12.80 -9.43
CA GLN A 20 1.81 -13.55 -8.95
C GLN A 20 0.56 -12.67 -9.09
N ALA A 21 -0.57 -13.30 -9.42
CA ALA A 21 -1.85 -12.64 -9.27
C ALA A 21 -2.01 -12.28 -7.78
N THR A 22 -2.37 -11.02 -7.50
CA THR A 22 -2.52 -10.49 -6.15
C THR A 22 -3.91 -9.90 -5.97
N LEU A 23 -4.42 -9.96 -4.74
CA LEU A 23 -5.49 -9.07 -4.35
C LEU A 23 -4.88 -7.69 -4.11
N VAL A 24 -5.38 -6.71 -4.86
CA VAL A 24 -4.99 -5.32 -4.71
C VAL A 24 -6.08 -4.55 -3.99
N ARG A 25 -5.67 -3.84 -2.95
CA ARG A 25 -6.51 -2.87 -2.24
C ARG A 25 -5.89 -1.49 -2.36
N GLU A 26 -6.60 -0.57 -2.97
CA GLU A 26 -6.24 0.85 -3.04
C GLU A 26 -7.24 1.65 -2.21
N VAL A 27 -6.72 2.46 -1.30
CA VAL A 27 -7.51 3.30 -0.39
C VAL A 27 -6.88 4.68 -0.27
N LYS A 28 -7.68 5.64 0.16
CA LYS A 28 -7.20 6.95 0.59
C LYS A 28 -7.53 7.13 2.06
N LEU A 29 -6.54 7.56 2.83
CA LEU A 29 -6.72 7.96 4.22
C LEU A 29 -6.99 9.46 4.25
N TYR A 30 -8.08 9.85 4.91
CA TYR A 30 -8.53 11.24 4.97
C TYR A 30 -8.31 11.81 6.38
N CYS A 31 -7.97 13.09 6.44
CA CYS A 31 -8.11 13.92 7.63
C CYS A 31 -9.19 14.96 7.32
N GLY A 32 -10.36 14.84 7.96
CA GLY A 32 -11.54 15.58 7.53
C GLY A 32 -11.89 15.26 6.08
N ARG A 33 -11.92 16.28 5.22
CA ARG A 33 -12.22 16.14 3.78
C ARG A 33 -10.97 16.00 2.90
N ASN A 34 -9.77 16.10 3.48
CA ASN A 34 -8.52 16.12 2.74
C ASN A 34 -7.92 14.72 2.68
N ALA A 35 -7.66 14.22 1.47
CA ALA A 35 -6.92 12.99 1.27
C ALA A 35 -5.44 13.23 1.60
N MET A 36 -4.91 12.48 2.56
CA MET A 36 -3.56 12.66 3.11
C MET A 36 -2.60 11.60 2.60
N VAL A 37 -3.09 10.36 2.48
CA VAL A 37 -2.27 9.22 2.03
C VAL A 37 -3.06 8.41 1.03
N PHE A 38 -2.46 8.12 -0.11
CA PHE A 38 -2.92 7.03 -0.97
C PHE A 38 -2.15 5.78 -0.60
N ALA A 39 -2.85 4.71 -0.20
CA ALA A 39 -2.25 3.44 0.13
C ALA A 39 -2.67 2.36 -0.87
N ARG A 40 -1.71 1.57 -1.33
CA ARG A 40 -1.90 0.41 -2.19
C ARG A 40 -1.27 -0.81 -1.52
N THR A 41 -2.09 -1.81 -1.27
CA THR A 41 -1.70 -3.07 -0.66
C THR A 41 -1.81 -4.19 -1.65
N LEU A 42 -0.81 -5.06 -1.68
CA LEU A 42 -0.81 -6.31 -2.43
C LEU A 42 -0.76 -7.47 -1.45
N ILE A 43 -1.69 -8.41 -1.63
CA ILE A 43 -1.77 -9.65 -0.87
C ILE A 43 -1.71 -10.80 -1.88
N PRO A 44 -0.76 -11.76 -1.75
CA PRO A 44 -0.70 -12.91 -2.64
C PRO A 44 -2.02 -13.69 -2.61
N LEU A 45 -2.47 -14.19 -3.77
CA LEU A 45 -3.72 -14.95 -3.81
C LEU A 45 -3.63 -16.30 -3.06
N GLY A 46 -2.44 -16.87 -2.93
CA GLY A 46 -2.20 -18.08 -2.15
C GLY A 46 -2.53 -17.89 -0.67
N SER A 47 -2.23 -16.72 -0.12
CA SER A 47 -2.47 -16.31 1.26
C SER A 47 -3.96 -16.07 1.57
N LEU A 48 -4.86 -16.15 0.58
CA LEU A 48 -6.29 -15.89 0.79
C LEU A 48 -7.02 -16.99 1.57
N ARG A 49 -6.35 -18.11 1.84
CA ARG A 49 -6.87 -19.19 2.67
C ARG A 49 -6.18 -19.11 4.03
N GLY A 50 -6.96 -19.02 5.11
CA GLY A 50 -6.42 -19.01 6.47
C GLY A 50 -6.28 -17.61 7.08
N PRO A 51 -5.27 -17.36 7.93
CA PRO A 51 -5.25 -16.21 8.85
C PRO A 51 -5.26 -14.83 8.18
N VAL A 52 -4.81 -14.75 6.93
CA VAL A 52 -4.70 -13.53 6.13
C VAL A 52 -6.00 -13.20 5.39
N HIS A 53 -6.97 -14.12 5.37
CA HIS A 53 -8.30 -13.89 4.81
C HIS A 53 -9.00 -12.67 5.42
N ALA A 54 -8.79 -12.40 6.71
CA ALA A 54 -9.32 -11.20 7.38
C ALA A 54 -8.90 -9.89 6.70
N LEU A 55 -7.71 -9.87 6.07
CA LEU A 55 -7.21 -8.70 5.35
C LEU A 55 -7.94 -8.45 4.02
N THR A 56 -8.67 -9.45 3.50
CA THR A 56 -9.54 -9.26 2.34
C THR A 56 -10.91 -8.70 2.70
N GLN A 57 -11.34 -8.89 3.95
CA GLN A 57 -12.66 -8.49 4.44
C GLN A 57 -12.64 -7.17 5.21
N LEU A 58 -11.58 -6.37 5.05
CA LEU A 58 -11.40 -5.15 5.83
C LEU A 58 -12.45 -4.06 5.57
N GLY A 59 -13.18 -4.10 4.44
CA GLY A 59 -14.19 -3.08 4.13
C GLY A 59 -13.60 -1.66 4.19
N GLN A 60 -14.05 -0.86 5.15
CA GLN A 60 -13.52 0.49 5.43
C GLN A 60 -12.44 0.53 6.54
N ARG A 61 -12.18 -0.59 7.22
CA ARG A 61 -11.13 -0.66 8.25
C ARG A 61 -9.75 -0.43 7.64
N PRO A 62 -8.91 0.43 8.26
CA PRO A 62 -7.54 0.63 7.83
C PRO A 62 -6.75 -0.68 7.91
N LEU A 63 -5.91 -0.94 6.92
CA LEU A 63 -5.02 -2.11 6.96
C LEU A 63 -4.07 -2.05 8.17
N GLY A 64 -3.51 -0.86 8.44
CA GLY A 64 -2.57 -0.67 9.55
C GLY A 64 -3.15 -1.07 10.90
N GLU A 65 -4.44 -0.84 11.13
CA GLU A 65 -5.12 -1.27 12.36
C GLU A 65 -5.02 -2.78 12.54
N VAL A 66 -5.28 -3.56 11.49
CA VAL A 66 -5.25 -5.03 11.57
C VAL A 66 -3.82 -5.57 11.62
N LEU A 67 -2.90 -4.96 10.87
CA LEU A 67 -1.48 -5.32 10.95
C LEU A 67 -0.91 -5.05 12.34
N PHE A 68 -1.23 -3.91 12.96
CA PHE A 68 -0.66 -3.53 14.26
C PHE A 68 -1.40 -4.13 15.46
N ALA A 69 -2.64 -4.59 15.28
CA ALA A 69 -3.34 -5.36 16.30
C ALA A 69 -2.77 -6.78 16.48
N ASP A 70 -2.04 -7.30 15.49
CA ASP A 70 -1.37 -8.59 15.59
C ASP A 70 0.09 -8.41 16.04
N PRO A 71 0.47 -8.89 17.22
CA PRO A 71 1.82 -8.71 17.77
C PRO A 71 2.88 -9.53 17.02
N THR A 72 2.47 -10.50 16.18
CA THR A 72 3.40 -11.31 15.38
C THR A 72 3.82 -10.60 14.09
N THR A 73 3.15 -9.50 13.72
CA THR A 73 3.46 -8.74 12.51
C THR A 73 4.85 -8.12 12.57
N ARG A 74 5.64 -8.33 11.52
CA ARG A 74 6.99 -7.79 11.41
C ARG A 74 7.15 -6.96 10.15
N ARG A 75 7.90 -5.87 10.25
CA ARG A 75 8.38 -5.12 9.07
C ARG A 75 9.68 -5.77 8.62
N LEU A 76 9.68 -6.33 7.40
CA LEU A 76 10.85 -6.99 6.83
C LEU A 76 11.76 -5.99 6.10
N ARG A 77 11.17 -5.11 5.30
CA ARG A 77 11.91 -4.12 4.51
C ARG A 77 11.10 -2.84 4.39
N VAL A 78 11.76 -1.69 4.55
CA VAL A 78 11.18 -0.37 4.34
C VAL A 78 12.03 0.38 3.33
N GLU A 79 11.38 0.98 2.34
CA GLU A 79 12.02 1.80 1.32
C GLU A 79 11.28 3.13 1.22
N VAL A 80 12.02 4.21 1.04
CA VAL A 80 11.47 5.54 0.80
C VAL A 80 11.91 6.01 -0.57
N ALA A 81 10.99 6.59 -1.33
CA ALA A 81 11.28 7.06 -2.68
C ALA A 81 10.51 8.33 -3.00
N ARG A 82 11.12 9.18 -3.84
CA ARG A 82 10.42 10.29 -4.49
C ARG A 82 9.78 9.79 -5.77
N ILE A 83 8.46 9.73 -5.81
CA ILE A 83 7.66 9.21 -6.92
C ILE A 83 7.28 10.37 -7.86
N THR A 84 7.66 10.26 -9.12
CA THR A 84 7.41 11.28 -10.15
C THR A 84 6.23 10.90 -11.06
N PRO A 85 5.69 11.83 -11.88
CA PRO A 85 4.57 11.56 -12.80
C PRO A 85 4.77 10.40 -13.79
N ARG A 86 6.02 9.98 -14.02
CA ARG A 86 6.34 8.83 -14.88
C ARG A 86 5.94 7.49 -14.24
N HIS A 87 5.75 7.44 -12.92
CA HIS A 87 5.42 6.21 -12.20
C HIS A 87 3.90 5.97 -12.16
N ARG A 88 3.46 4.73 -12.39
CA ARG A 88 2.02 4.38 -12.44
C ARG A 88 1.28 4.67 -11.13
N LEU A 89 1.94 4.53 -9.97
CA LEU A 89 1.34 4.91 -8.68
C LEU A 89 1.10 6.40 -8.55
N PHE A 90 1.93 7.25 -9.16
CA PHE A 90 1.71 8.70 -9.13
C PHE A 90 0.37 9.04 -9.79
N ALA A 91 0.13 8.50 -10.99
CA ALA A 91 -1.10 8.74 -11.73
C ALA A 91 -2.34 8.29 -10.94
N ARG A 92 -2.28 7.12 -10.29
CA ARG A 92 -3.37 6.61 -9.43
C ARG A 92 -3.60 7.47 -8.19
N ALA A 93 -2.53 7.82 -7.48
CA ALA A 93 -2.61 8.60 -6.25
C ALA A 93 -3.15 10.01 -6.50
N THR A 94 -2.77 10.63 -7.62
CA THR A 94 -3.10 12.03 -7.94
C THR A 94 -4.35 12.20 -8.81
N ALA A 95 -5.04 11.12 -9.20
CA ALA A 95 -6.16 11.17 -10.15
C ALA A 95 -7.32 12.11 -9.76
N HIS A 96 -7.46 12.40 -8.45
CA HIS A 96 -8.53 13.22 -7.88
C HIS A 96 -8.09 14.65 -7.56
N LEU A 97 -6.80 14.97 -7.72
CA LEU A 97 -6.27 16.29 -7.40
C LEU A 97 -6.48 17.21 -8.60
N GLY A 98 -7.06 18.40 -8.37
CA GLY A 98 -7.19 19.43 -9.39
C GLY A 98 -5.83 19.98 -9.85
N HIS A 99 -4.85 20.02 -8.96
CA HIS A 99 -3.47 20.36 -9.27
C HIS A 99 -2.53 19.22 -8.83
N LYS A 100 -1.74 18.70 -9.77
CA LYS A 100 -0.82 17.59 -9.51
C LYS A 100 0.55 18.14 -9.09
N PRO A 101 1.15 17.66 -7.99
CA PRO A 101 2.47 18.12 -7.58
C PRO A 101 3.56 17.63 -8.54
N ALA A 102 4.77 18.21 -8.46
CA ALA A 102 5.90 17.74 -9.28
C ALA A 102 6.37 16.33 -8.90
N ALA A 103 6.19 15.94 -7.64
CA ALA A 103 6.48 14.60 -7.12
C ALA A 103 5.68 14.35 -5.82
N LEU A 104 5.60 13.09 -5.42
CA LEU A 104 5.12 12.67 -4.11
C LEU A 104 6.23 11.92 -3.37
N TRP A 105 6.33 12.11 -2.06
CA TRP A 105 7.07 11.17 -1.23
C TRP A 105 6.25 9.89 -1.07
N GLY A 106 6.91 8.75 -1.15
CA GLY A 106 6.29 7.46 -0.90
C GLY A 106 7.16 6.58 -0.03
N ARG A 107 6.51 5.71 0.73
CA ARG A 107 7.12 4.62 1.48
C ARG A 107 6.56 3.30 0.96
N ARG A 108 7.43 2.31 0.80
CA ARG A 108 7.06 0.93 0.58
C ARG A 108 7.50 0.11 1.77
N THR A 109 6.63 -0.76 2.26
CA THR A 109 6.95 -1.67 3.36
C THR A 109 6.50 -3.07 3.00
N LEU A 110 7.45 -4.02 3.11
CA LEU A 110 7.16 -5.45 3.08
C LEU A 110 6.94 -5.90 4.52
N PHE A 111 5.76 -6.45 4.79
CA PHE A 111 5.40 -7.03 6.07
C PHE A 111 5.43 -8.55 5.99
N ASP A 112 5.84 -9.17 7.09
CA ASP A 112 5.43 -10.53 7.45
C ASP A 112 4.20 -10.41 8.35
N PHE A 113 3.11 -11.05 7.95
CA PHE A 113 1.89 -11.12 8.73
C PHE A 113 1.44 -12.58 8.79
N ARG A 114 1.63 -13.20 9.96
CA ARG A 114 1.32 -14.62 10.19
C ARG A 114 2.00 -15.55 9.18
N GLY A 115 3.26 -15.26 8.82
CA GLY A 115 4.05 -16.03 7.87
C GLY A 115 3.79 -15.72 6.39
N GLU A 116 2.91 -14.77 6.09
CA GLU A 116 2.59 -14.36 4.72
C GLU A 116 3.15 -12.97 4.41
N ARG A 117 3.64 -12.80 3.18
CA ARG A 117 4.22 -11.54 2.71
C ARG A 117 3.14 -10.58 2.22
N ILE A 118 3.14 -9.37 2.77
CA ILE A 118 2.22 -8.29 2.36
C ILE A 118 3.03 -7.06 1.98
N LEU A 119 2.77 -6.52 0.79
CA LEU A 119 3.42 -5.31 0.33
C LEU A 119 2.48 -4.12 0.45
N VAL A 120 2.91 -3.07 1.13
CA VAL A 120 2.17 -1.83 1.29
C VAL A 120 2.96 -0.68 0.70
N ASN A 121 2.38 0.02 -0.27
CA ASN A 121 2.88 1.29 -0.78
C ASN A 121 2.01 2.41 -0.22
N GLU A 122 2.63 3.44 0.33
CA GLU A 122 1.99 4.64 0.86
C GLU A 122 2.57 5.84 0.13
N LEU A 123 1.74 6.64 -0.53
CA LEU A 123 2.13 7.89 -1.15
C LEU A 123 1.50 9.04 -0.35
N PHE A 124 2.35 9.94 0.14
CA PHE A 124 1.96 11.07 0.97
C PHE A 124 1.53 12.22 0.06
N LEU A 125 0.25 12.58 0.14
CA LEU A 125 -0.39 13.58 -0.72
C LEU A 125 -0.14 15.00 -0.16
N PRO A 126 -0.26 16.05 -1.00
CA PRO A 126 0.01 17.44 -0.59
C PRO A 126 -0.81 17.94 0.60
N GLY A 127 -1.94 17.31 0.90
CA GLY A 127 -2.75 17.67 2.08
C GLY A 127 -2.09 17.31 3.41
N LEU A 128 -1.10 16.42 3.43
CA LEU A 128 -0.40 16.02 4.64
C LEU A 128 0.46 17.18 5.16
N PRO A 129 0.19 17.72 6.37
CA PRO A 129 1.03 18.76 6.94
C PRO A 129 2.42 18.21 7.16
N ALA A 130 3.43 19.04 6.90
CA ALA A 130 4.79 18.74 7.36
C ALA A 130 4.75 18.54 8.87
N LEU A 131 5.31 17.42 9.35
CA LEU A 131 5.60 17.24 10.77
C LEU A 131 6.51 18.38 11.19
N ARG A 132 6.00 19.28 12.03
CA ARG A 132 6.84 20.26 12.71
C ARG A 132 7.61 19.49 13.78
N THR A 133 8.91 19.34 13.58
CA THR A 133 9.87 18.89 14.61
C THR A 133 10.24 20.06 15.50
#